data_AF-A0A2H5UVI5-F1
#
_entry.id   AF-A0A2H5UVI5-F1
#
_cell.length_a   1.000
_cell.length_b   1.000
_cell.length_c   1.000
_cell.angle_alpha   90.00
_cell.angle_beta   90.00
_cell.angle_gamma   90.00
#
_symmetry.space_group_name_H-M   'P 1'
#
loop_
_entity.id
_entity.type
_entity.pdbx_description
1 polymer ?
#
loop_
_entity_poly.entity_id
_entity_poly.type
_entity_poly.pdbx_seq_one_letter_code
_entity_poly.pdbx_strand_id
1 'polypeptide(L)'
;MSKMHLVIAAMSAASLIINWLWINMPLSAFGVSGRQAILYGRITLLQTFLYPHPYMILWASGFSLNILAILLLASARYRKISLPPVILMAAGLSTLLLWLLIMSRWNFSTALAPMYMLGLPTALIPILGGLAALWRMRSRMG
;
A
#
# COMPACT_ATOMS: atom_id res chain seq x y z
N MET A 1 10.55 -17.65 13.97
CA MET A 1 9.62 -17.17 12.92
C MET A 1 9.58 -18.23 11.82
N SER A 2 8.43 -18.52 11.19
CA SER A 2 8.44 -19.48 10.05
C SER A 2 9.13 -18.81 8.85
N LYS A 3 9.81 -19.58 7.98
CA LYS A 3 10.44 -19.04 6.76
C LYS A 3 9.47 -18.18 5.94
N MET A 4 8.21 -18.60 5.85
CA MET A 4 7.16 -17.88 5.12
C MET A 4 6.72 -16.58 5.80
N HIS A 5 6.57 -16.56 7.13
CA HIS A 5 6.27 -15.29 7.83
C HIS A 5 7.39 -14.27 7.63
N LEU A 6 8.63 -14.73 7.53
CA LEU A 6 9.78 -13.88 7.23
C LEU A 6 9.75 -13.32 5.80
N VAL A 7 9.43 -14.17 4.81
CA VAL A 7 9.22 -13.70 3.44
C VAL A 7 8.08 -12.68 3.36
N ILE A 8 6.94 -12.95 3.99
CA ILE A 8 5.78 -12.04 3.98
C ILE A 8 6.12 -10.71 4.64
N ALA A 9 6.78 -10.73 5.81
CA ALA A 9 7.20 -9.51 6.49
C ALA A 9 8.21 -8.72 5.66
N ALA A 10 9.19 -9.37 5.03
CA ALA A 10 10.17 -8.73 4.17
C ALA A 10 9.53 -8.10 2.92
N MET A 11 8.62 -8.81 2.26
CA MET A 11 7.86 -8.28 1.11
C MET A 11 6.96 -7.12 1.52
N SER A 12 6.31 -7.20 2.67
CA SER A 12 5.47 -6.11 3.20
C SER A 12 6.30 -4.88 3.59
N ALA A 13 7.52 -5.07 4.10
CA ALA A 13 8.46 -3.97 4.34
C ALA A 13 8.93 -3.33 3.02
N ALA A 14 9.24 -4.14 2.00
CA ALA A 14 9.55 -3.64 0.67
C ALA A 14 8.37 -2.87 0.07
N SER A 15 7.13 -3.33 0.28
CA SER A 15 5.94 -2.63 -0.20
C SER A 15 5.74 -1.28 0.49
N LEU A 16 6.11 -1.12 1.76
CA LEU A 16 6.15 0.18 2.44
C LEU A 16 7.17 1.13 1.83
N ILE A 17 8.36 0.64 1.45
CA ILE A 17 9.38 1.45 0.79
C ILE A 17 8.86 1.93 -0.57
N ILE A 18 8.28 1.03 -1.36
CA ILE A 18 7.67 1.39 -2.66
C ILE A 18 6.52 2.38 -2.45
N ASN A 19 5.71 2.21 -1.40
CA ASN A 19 4.61 3.12 -1.07
C ASN A 19 5.13 4.52 -0.74
N TRP A 20 6.20 4.59 0.05
CA TRP A 20 6.85 5.85 0.39
C TRP A 20 7.42 6.56 -0.85
N LEU A 21 8.06 5.82 -1.76
CA LEU A 21 8.52 6.36 -3.04
C LEU A 21 7.35 6.85 -3.89
N TRP A 22 6.29 6.03 -4.00
CA TRP A 22 5.10 6.33 -4.78
C TRP A 22 4.43 7.64 -4.35
N ILE A 23 4.20 7.85 -3.04
CA ILE A 23 3.53 9.07 -2.56
C ILE A 23 4.41 10.33 -2.65
N ASN A 24 5.74 10.17 -2.65
CA ASN A 24 6.70 11.27 -2.69
C ASN A 24 7.19 11.58 -4.12
N MET A 25 6.75 10.82 -5.13
CA MET A 25 7.10 11.11 -6.51
C MET A 25 6.45 12.43 -6.96
N PRO A 26 7.23 13.34 -7.60
CA PRO A 26 6.69 14.57 -8.15
C PRO A 26 5.90 14.27 -9.42
N LEU A 27 4.68 14.81 -9.50
CA LEU A 27 3.79 14.60 -10.66
C LEU A 27 4.37 15.22 -11.96
N SER A 28 5.23 16.23 -11.85
CA SER A 28 5.90 16.90 -12.98
C SER A 28 6.83 15.97 -13.75
N ALA A 29 7.32 14.90 -13.14
CA ALA A 29 8.19 13.93 -13.80
C ALA A 29 7.47 13.12 -14.90
N PHE A 30 6.14 13.21 -14.97
CA PHE A 30 5.30 12.34 -15.81
C PHE A 30 4.52 13.10 -16.89
N GLY A 31 4.94 14.32 -17.23
CA GLY A 31 4.40 15.03 -18.40
C GLY A 31 2.95 15.50 -18.27
N VAL A 32 2.45 15.69 -17.04
CA VAL A 32 1.14 16.33 -16.80
C VAL A 32 1.17 17.72 -17.44
N SER A 33 0.23 17.99 -18.35
CA SER A 33 0.13 19.25 -19.11
C SER A 33 -1.24 19.93 -18.89
N GLY A 34 -1.34 21.22 -19.24
CA GLY A 34 -2.57 22.01 -19.09
C GLY A 34 -2.88 22.47 -17.66
N ARG A 35 -4.16 22.77 -17.37
CA ARG A 35 -4.61 23.32 -16.06
C ARG A 35 -4.22 22.44 -14.87
N GLN A 36 -4.18 21.13 -15.09
CA GLN A 36 -3.77 20.15 -14.07
C GLN A 36 -2.27 20.19 -13.76
N ALA A 37 -1.42 20.56 -14.73
CA ALA A 37 0.02 20.74 -14.53
C ALA A 37 0.35 21.95 -13.65
N ILE A 38 -0.42 23.03 -13.82
CA ILE A 38 -0.24 24.28 -13.06
C ILE A 38 -0.73 24.09 -11.62
N LEU A 39 -1.86 23.39 -11.43
CA LEU A 39 -2.44 23.14 -10.10
C LEU A 39 -1.74 22.02 -9.32
N TYR A 40 -1.31 20.95 -10.01
CA TYR A 40 -0.86 19.71 -9.35
C TYR A 40 0.49 19.19 -9.86
N GLY A 41 1.04 19.71 -10.96
CA GLY A 41 2.28 19.18 -11.55
C GLY A 41 3.51 19.38 -10.65
N ARG A 42 3.56 20.40 -9.81
CA ARG A 42 4.73 20.68 -8.96
C ARG A 42 4.70 20.01 -7.59
N ILE A 43 3.61 19.32 -7.25
CA ILE A 43 3.41 18.75 -5.92
C ILE A 43 3.41 17.22 -5.97
N THR A 44 3.78 16.60 -4.85
CA THR A 44 3.72 15.15 -4.68
C THR A 44 2.30 14.69 -4.34
N LEU A 45 2.03 13.38 -4.45
CA LEU A 45 0.76 12.81 -3.97
C LEU A 45 0.57 13.10 -2.47
N LEU A 46 1.65 12.97 -1.68
CA LEU A 46 1.62 13.29 -0.24
C LEU A 46 1.20 14.74 0.00
N GLN A 47 1.78 15.71 -0.71
CA GLN A 47 1.38 17.11 -0.62
C GLN A 47 -0.07 17.34 -1.06
N THR A 48 -0.56 16.57 -2.03
CA THR A 48 -1.98 16.59 -2.43
C THR A 48 -2.89 16.08 -1.32
N PHE A 49 -2.42 15.17 -0.47
CA PHE A 49 -3.17 14.62 0.68
C PHE A 49 -3.14 15.52 1.92
N LEU A 50 -2.14 16.40 2.06
CA LEU A 50 -2.01 17.27 3.24
C LEU A 50 -3.10 18.35 3.33
N TYR A 51 -3.73 18.71 2.22
CA TYR A 51 -5.04 19.36 2.26
C TYR A 51 -6.05 18.35 2.77
N PRO A 52 -6.89 18.63 3.77
CA PRO A 52 -7.74 17.65 4.43
C PRO A 52 -8.63 16.90 3.41
N HIS A 53 -8.10 15.78 2.91
CA HIS A 53 -8.68 14.97 1.85
C HIS A 53 -8.83 13.56 2.41
N PRO A 54 -9.92 12.85 2.12
CA PRO A 54 -10.10 11.46 2.56
C PRO A 54 -8.93 10.53 2.19
N TYR A 55 -8.14 10.90 1.19
CA TYR A 55 -6.97 10.15 0.73
C TYR A 55 -5.86 10.08 1.78
N MET A 56 -5.69 11.11 2.61
CA MET A 56 -4.70 11.10 3.68
C MET A 56 -5.03 10.08 4.74
N ILE A 57 -6.31 9.96 5.09
CA ILE A 57 -6.80 8.99 6.07
C ILE A 57 -6.57 7.58 5.54
N LEU A 58 -6.96 7.30 4.28
CA LEU A 58 -6.76 5.99 3.65
C LEU A 58 -5.29 5.60 3.52
N TRP A 59 -4.43 6.58 3.20
CA TRP A 59 -3.00 6.37 3.15
C TRP A 59 -2.43 6.06 4.54
N ALA A 60 -2.72 6.91 5.53
CA ALA A 60 -2.20 6.76 6.88
C ALA A 60 -2.69 5.46 7.53
N SER A 61 -3.96 5.08 7.34
CA SER A 61 -4.50 3.82 7.84
C SER A 61 -3.84 2.62 7.16
N GLY A 62 -3.74 2.61 5.83
CA GLY A 62 -3.09 1.53 5.09
C GLY A 62 -1.63 1.33 5.49
N PHE A 63 -0.87 2.44 5.55
CA PHE A 63 0.54 2.44 5.95
C PHE A 63 0.73 1.96 7.40
N SER A 64 -0.06 2.48 8.34
CA SER A 64 0.04 2.13 9.76
C SER A 64 -0.36 0.68 10.04
N LEU A 65 -1.42 0.19 9.38
CA LEU A 65 -1.84 -1.21 9.51
C LEU A 65 -0.79 -2.17 8.96
N ASN A 66 -0.12 -1.82 7.85
CA ASN A 66 0.96 -2.64 7.30
C ASN A 66 2.17 -2.69 8.26
N ILE A 67 2.59 -1.55 8.83
CA ILE A 67 3.62 -1.52 9.88
C ILE A 67 3.23 -2.39 11.07
N LEU A 68 2.00 -2.23 11.58
CA LEU A 68 1.49 -3.02 12.70
C LEU A 68 1.55 -4.52 12.38
N ALA A 69 1.14 -4.93 11.18
CA ALA A 69 1.17 -6.33 10.79
C ALA A 69 2.60 -6.88 10.71
N ILE A 70 3.56 -6.10 10.19
CA ILE A 70 4.98 -6.48 10.15
C ILE A 70 5.52 -6.69 11.58
N LEU A 71 5.23 -5.76 12.49
CA LEU A 71 5.64 -5.86 13.90
C LEU A 71 5.03 -7.09 14.57
N LEU A 72 3.75 -7.36 14.32
CA LEU A 72 3.07 -8.54 14.85
C LEU A 72 3.67 -9.85 14.28
N LEU A 73 3.96 -9.91 12.98
CA LEU A 73 4.61 -11.06 12.35
C LEU A 73 6.04 -11.31 12.87
N ALA A 74 6.78 -10.24 13.17
CA ALA A 74 8.12 -10.31 13.75
C ALA A 74 8.11 -10.78 15.20
N SER A 75 7.04 -10.47 15.95
CA SER A 75 6.94 -10.81 17.36
C SER A 75 6.77 -12.32 17.60
N ALA A 76 7.53 -12.88 18.56
CA ALA A 76 7.51 -14.32 18.84
C ALA A 76 6.22 -14.81 19.50
N ARG A 77 5.40 -13.91 20.07
CA ARG A 77 4.18 -14.22 20.84
C ARG A 77 2.96 -14.58 19.97
N TYR A 78 2.95 -14.23 18.68
CA TYR A 78 1.73 -14.30 17.86
C TYR A 78 1.57 -15.57 17.00
N ARG A 79 2.34 -16.64 17.28
CA ARG A 79 2.37 -17.86 16.46
C ARG A 79 1.02 -18.61 16.29
N LYS A 80 -0.02 -18.28 17.06
CA LYS A 80 -1.33 -18.98 17.04
C LYS A 80 -2.52 -18.11 16.64
N ILE A 81 -2.35 -16.82 16.39
CA ILE A 81 -3.48 -15.88 16.18
C ILE A 81 -3.59 -15.53 14.70
N SER A 82 -4.81 -15.60 14.13
CA SER A 82 -5.12 -15.25 12.72
C SER A 82 -5.17 -13.74 12.44
N LEU A 83 -4.84 -12.91 13.42
CA LEU A 83 -4.94 -11.45 13.34
C LEU A 83 -3.96 -10.81 12.35
N PRO A 84 -2.65 -11.17 12.31
CA PRO A 84 -1.69 -10.49 11.43
C PRO A 84 -2.03 -10.62 9.93
N PRO A 85 -2.47 -11.79 9.41
CA PRO A 85 -2.93 -11.91 8.03
C PRO A 85 -4.13 -11.02 7.69
N VAL A 86 -5.10 -10.88 8.59
CA VAL A 86 -6.28 -10.04 8.39
C VAL A 86 -5.89 -8.56 8.35
N ILE A 87 -4.99 -8.13 9.24
CA ILE A 87 -4.47 -6.76 9.26
C ILE A 87 -3.72 -6.45 7.96
N LEU A 88 -2.90 -7.37 7.44
CA LEU A 88 -2.23 -7.21 6.14
C LEU A 88 -3.23 -7.02 4.99
N MET A 89 -4.30 -7.82 4.97
CA MET A 89 -5.34 -7.68 3.95
C MET A 89 -6.05 -6.33 4.07
N ALA A 90 -6.41 -5.90 5.28
CA ALA A 90 -7.03 -4.59 5.52
C ALA A 90 -6.12 -3.44 5.08
N ALA A 91 -4.82 -3.52 5.38
CA ALA A 91 -3.83 -2.54 4.95
C ALA A 91 -3.75 -2.44 3.42
N GLY A 92 -3.68 -3.59 2.75
CA GLY A 92 -3.63 -3.67 1.30
C GLY A 92 -4.92 -3.20 0.62
N LEU A 93 -6.10 -3.51 1.18
CA LEU A 93 -7.39 -3.01 0.69
C LEU A 93 -7.51 -1.49 0.84
N SER A 94 -7.10 -0.92 1.97
CA SER A 94 -7.04 0.53 2.16
C SER A 94 -6.16 1.20 1.10
N THR A 95 -5.00 0.60 0.82
CA THR A 95 -4.06 1.09 -0.19
C THR A 95 -4.58 0.90 -1.62
N LEU A 96 -5.32 -0.19 -1.89
CA LEU A 96 -5.97 -0.44 -3.17
C LEU A 96 -7.08 0.59 -3.45
N LEU A 97 -7.91 0.89 -2.46
CA LEU A 97 -8.93 1.93 -2.55
C LEU A 97 -8.30 3.29 -2.82
N LEU A 98 -7.23 3.64 -2.09
CA LEU A 98 -6.46 4.86 -2.36
C LEU A 98 -5.96 4.90 -3.81
N TRP A 99 -5.37 3.80 -4.31
CA TRP A 99 -4.87 3.70 -5.66
C TRP A 99 -5.97 3.90 -6.72
N LEU A 100 -7.13 3.26 -6.56
CA LEU A 100 -8.29 3.44 -7.44
C LEU A 100 -8.83 4.87 -7.42
N LEU A 101 -8.89 5.49 -6.25
CA LEU A 101 -9.32 6.89 -6.10
C LEU A 101 -8.37 7.87 -6.78
N ILE A 102 -7.07 7.60 -6.71
CA ILE A 102 -6.05 8.35 -7.45
C ILE A 102 -6.28 8.15 -8.95
N MET A 103 -6.35 6.92 -9.48
CA MET A 103 -6.63 6.72 -10.90
C MET A 103 -7.89 7.46 -11.38
N SER A 104 -8.97 7.39 -10.60
CA SER A 104 -10.23 8.07 -10.88
C SER A 104 -10.06 9.60 -10.90
N ARG A 105 -9.38 10.18 -9.90
CA ARG A 105 -9.16 11.63 -9.81
C ARG A 105 -8.42 12.20 -11.01
N TRP A 106 -7.51 11.43 -11.60
CA TRP A 106 -6.74 11.83 -12.78
C TRP A 106 -7.26 11.16 -14.07
N ASN A 107 -8.54 10.77 -14.10
CA ASN A 107 -9.25 10.26 -15.28
C ASN A 107 -8.47 9.16 -16.04
N PHE A 108 -7.79 8.28 -15.32
CA PHE A 108 -7.02 7.18 -15.91
C PHE A 108 -5.96 7.64 -16.93
N SER A 109 -5.40 8.84 -16.77
CA SER A 109 -4.42 9.40 -17.70
C SER A 109 -3.21 8.48 -17.88
N THR A 110 -2.90 8.14 -19.13
CA THR A 110 -1.75 7.29 -19.51
C THR A 110 -0.41 7.95 -19.17
N ALA A 111 -0.37 9.28 -19.09
CA ALA A 111 0.81 10.01 -18.67
C ALA A 111 1.26 9.61 -17.25
N LEU A 112 0.31 9.28 -16.37
CA LEU A 112 0.56 8.84 -14.99
C LEU A 112 0.70 7.32 -14.84
N ALA A 113 0.77 6.57 -15.94
CA ALA A 113 0.93 5.12 -15.91
C ALA A 113 2.10 4.64 -15.02
N PRO A 114 3.30 5.26 -15.05
CA PRO A 114 4.40 4.84 -14.18
C PRO A 114 4.06 4.98 -12.68
N MET A 115 3.34 6.05 -12.31
CA MET A 115 2.89 6.26 -10.94
C MET A 115 1.87 5.20 -10.52
N TYR A 116 0.94 4.83 -11.41
CA TYR A 116 -0.01 3.75 -11.14
C TYR A 116 0.68 2.39 -11.02
N MET A 117 1.68 2.11 -11.84
CA MET A 117 2.46 0.88 -11.78
C MET A 117 3.23 0.74 -10.46
N LEU A 118 3.64 1.83 -9.83
CA LEU A 118 4.28 1.81 -8.51
C LEU A 118 3.28 1.65 -7.37
N GLY A 119 2.11 2.29 -7.46
CA GLY A 119 1.08 2.18 -6.42
C GLY A 119 0.45 0.79 -6.34
N LEU A 120 0.30 0.07 -7.46
CA LEU A 120 -0.37 -1.22 -7.49
C LEU A 120 0.34 -2.32 -6.65
N PRO A 121 1.66 -2.54 -6.77
CA PRO A 121 2.39 -3.47 -5.90
C PRO A 121 2.25 -3.15 -4.42
N THR A 122 2.14 -1.87 -4.05
CA THR A 122 2.03 -1.45 -2.65
C THR A 122 0.73 -1.93 -2.00
N ALA A 123 -0.33 -2.06 -2.81
CA ALA A 123 -1.61 -2.60 -2.40
C ALA A 123 -1.66 -4.15 -2.48
N LEU A 124 -1.13 -4.73 -3.56
CA LEU A 124 -1.24 -6.17 -3.81
C LEU A 124 -0.35 -7.02 -2.89
N ILE A 125 0.87 -6.58 -2.59
CA ILE A 125 1.80 -7.37 -1.77
C ILE A 125 1.22 -7.70 -0.39
N PRO A 126 0.66 -6.73 0.39
CA PRO A 126 0.01 -7.05 1.66
C PRO A 126 -1.20 -7.97 1.51
N ILE A 127 -2.04 -7.79 0.48
CA ILE A 127 -3.22 -8.64 0.24
C ILE A 127 -2.79 -10.10 0.00
N LEU A 128 -1.87 -10.30 -0.94
CA LEU A 128 -1.37 -11.63 -1.29
C LEU A 128 -0.61 -12.27 -0.13
N GLY A 129 0.17 -11.49 0.62
CA GLY A 129 0.84 -11.93 1.83
C GLY A 129 -0.12 -12.41 2.91
N GLY A 130 -1.20 -11.65 3.15
CA GLY A 130 -2.27 -12.03 4.07
C GLY A 130 -3.00 -13.30 3.63
N LEU A 131 -3.40 -13.40 2.37
CA LEU A 131 -4.05 -14.59 1.81
C LEU A 131 -3.17 -15.84 1.93
N ALA A 132 -1.89 -15.73 1.58
CA ALA A 132 -0.95 -16.84 1.67
C ALA A 132 -0.75 -17.30 3.12
N ALA A 133 -0.69 -16.36 4.08
CA ALA A 133 -0.61 -16.70 5.50
C ALA A 133 -1.88 -17.41 6.01
N LEU A 134 -3.07 -16.91 5.64
CA LEU A 134 -4.35 -17.55 6.00
C LEU A 134 -4.46 -18.97 5.45
N TRP A 135 -4.10 -19.16 4.17
CA TRP A 135 -4.15 -20.47 3.55
C TRP A 135 -3.25 -21.49 4.26
N ARG A 136 -2.04 -21.08 4.66
CA ARG A 136 -1.12 -21.94 5.43
C ARG A 136 -1.60 -22.22 6.85
N MET A 137 -2.31 -21.30 7.47
CA MET A 137 -2.94 -21.57 8.77
C MET A 137 -4.03 -22.63 8.63
N ARG A 138 -4.87 -22.52 7.61
CA ARG A 138 -5.94 -23.50 7.32
C ARG A 138 -5.37 -24.89 7.05
N SER A 139 -4.32 -25.02 6.26
CA SER A 139 -3.71 -26.33 5.91
C SER A 139 -2.98 -27.03 7.07
N ARG A 140 -2.84 -26.37 8.24
CA ARG A 140 -2.29 -26.96 9.45
C ARG A 140 -3.35 -27.44 10.45
N MET A 141 -4.62 -27.12 10.20
CA MET A 141 -5.74 -27.47 11.08
C MET A 141 -6.58 -28.65 10.58
N GLY A 142 -6.46 -29.01 9.30
CA GLY A 142 -7.04 -30.22 8.71
C GLY A 142 -5.96 -31.26 8.51
#